data_AF-A0A7W1Z592-F1
#
_entry.id   AF-A0A7W1Z592-F1
#
_cell.length_a   1.000
_cell.length_b   1.000
_cell.length_c   1.000
_cell.angle_alpha   90.00
_cell.angle_beta   90.00
_cell.angle_gamma   90.00
#
_symmetry.space_group_name_H-M   'P 1'
#
loop_
_entity.id
_entity.type
_entity.pdbx_description
1 polymer ?
#
loop_
_entity_poly.entity_id
_entity_poly.type
_entity_poly.pdbx_seq_one_letter_code
_entity_poly.pdbx_strand_id
1 'polypeptide(L)' 'KSGLHTLAQTISEEYAKEGVRANVVLPGTVDTPENRAEMPGADFDRWTSPEEIARVIVFLASPASKPINGAEIPVYGQS' A
#
# COMPACT_ATOMS: atom_id res chain seq x y z
N LYS A 1 -11.01 5.55 -3.99
CA LYS A 1 -9.78 4.78 -4.36
C LYS A 1 -9.47 4.85 -5.87
N SER A 2 -10.44 4.74 -6.77
CA SER A 2 -10.24 4.77 -8.24
C SER A 2 -9.38 5.93 -8.79
N GLY A 3 -9.45 7.14 -8.23
CA GLY A 3 -8.63 8.26 -8.70
C GLY A 3 -7.12 8.06 -8.50
N LEU A 4 -6.70 7.41 -7.41
CA LEU A 4 -5.30 7.08 -7.16
C LEU A 4 -4.81 5.97 -8.09
N HIS A 5 -5.68 5.02 -8.42
CA HIS A 5 -5.39 3.97 -9.40
C HIS A 5 -5.07 4.57 -10.75
N THR A 6 -5.98 5.37 -11.30
CA THR A 6 -5.80 6.01 -12.60
C THR A 6 -4.56 6.90 -12.61
N LEU A 7 -4.31 7.67 -11.54
CA LEU A 7 -3.10 8.48 -11.43
C LEU A 7 -1.82 7.62 -11.46
N ALA A 8 -1.76 6.56 -10.65
CA ALA A 8 -0.60 5.68 -10.60
C ALA A 8 -0.39 4.98 -11.94
N GLN A 9 -1.46 4.56 -12.61
CA GLN A 9 -1.40 3.97 -13.94
C GLN A 9 -0.83 4.97 -14.96
N THR A 10 -1.33 6.20 -15.01
CA THR A 10 -0.81 7.25 -15.91
C THR A 10 0.68 7.48 -15.68
N ILE A 11 1.10 7.66 -14.42
CA ILE A 11 2.52 7.85 -14.07
C ILE A 11 3.35 6.62 -14.48
N SER A 12 2.82 5.41 -14.24
CA SER A 12 3.52 4.16 -14.54
C SER A 12 3.79 3.98 -16.03
N GLU A 13 2.87 4.45 -16.89
CA GLU A 13 2.97 4.38 -18.33
C GLU A 13 3.87 5.50 -18.89
N GLU A 14 3.72 6.72 -18.38
CA GLU A 14 4.47 7.90 -18.83
C GLU A 14 5.96 7.78 -18.55
N TYR A 15 6.34 7.28 -17.36
CA TYR A 15 7.75 7.24 -16.93
C TYR A 15 8.41 5.85 -17.02
N ALA A 16 7.78 4.90 -17.75
CA ALA A 16 8.28 3.54 -17.87
C ALA A 16 9.68 3.48 -18.51
N LYS A 17 9.98 4.39 -19.45
CA LYS A 17 11.25 4.42 -20.19
C LYS A 17 12.39 4.99 -19.34
N GLU A 18 12.06 5.83 -18.37
CA GLU A 18 12.93 6.45 -17.38
C GLU A 18 13.20 5.50 -16.20
N GLY A 19 12.57 4.33 -16.17
CA GLY A 19 12.74 3.34 -15.11
C GLY A 19 12.03 3.69 -13.81
N VAL A 20 11.12 4.68 -13.82
CA VAL A 20 10.28 5.03 -12.68
C VAL A 20 9.08 4.08 -12.63
N ARG A 21 8.73 3.64 -11.42
CA ARG A 21 7.56 2.79 -11.20
C ARG A 21 6.60 3.47 -10.24
N ALA A 22 5.31 3.35 -10.52
CA ALA A 22 4.24 3.88 -9.67
C ALA A 22 3.26 2.76 -9.33
N ASN A 23 2.98 2.57 -8.04
CA ASN A 23 2.06 1.56 -7.53
C ASN A 23 1.24 2.17 -6.39
N VAL A 24 0.05 1.62 -6.13
CA VAL A 24 -0.82 2.04 -5.04
C VAL A 24 -0.84 0.97 -3.96
N VAL A 25 -0.54 1.35 -2.72
CA VAL A 25 -0.69 0.47 -1.56
C VAL A 25 -2.06 0.71 -0.93
N LEU A 26 -2.83 -0.36 -0.74
CA LEU A 26 -4.20 -0.33 -0.26
C LEU A 26 -4.30 -1.03 1.10
N PRO A 27 -3.96 -0.35 2.21
CA PRO A 27 -4.10 -0.94 3.52
C PRO A 27 -5.57 -1.11 3.93
N GLY A 28 -5.81 -2.04 4.85
CA GLY A 28 -7.00 -2.08 5.69
C GLY A 28 -6.97 -0.99 6.77
N THR A 29 -7.72 -1.17 7.86
CA THR A 29 -7.59 -0.28 9.03
C THR A 29 -6.18 -0.41 9.58
N VAL A 30 -5.49 0.71 9.76
CA VAL A 30 -4.11 0.73 10.24
C VAL A 30 -4.10 0.71 11.76
N ASP A 31 -3.24 -0.09 12.35
CA ASP A 31 -3.07 -0.13 13.79
C ASP A 31 -2.29 1.08 14.32
N THR A 32 -3.03 2.14 14.64
CA THR A 32 -2.49 3.37 15.22
C THR A 32 -3.18 3.69 16.56
N PRO A 33 -2.50 4.40 17.48
CA PRO A 33 -3.12 4.81 18.74
C PRO A 33 -4.42 5.61 18.56
N GLU A 34 -4.46 6.45 17.53
CA GLU A 34 -5.63 7.27 17.20
C GLU A 34 -6.80 6.41 16.73
N ASN A 35 -6.58 5.47 15.80
CA ASN A 35 -7.63 4.54 15.37
C ASN A 35 -8.15 3.69 16.52
N ARG A 36 -7.27 3.21 17.42
CA ARG A 36 -7.68 2.44 18.61
C ARG A 36 -8.53 3.27 19.57
N ALA A 37 -8.23 4.55 19.73
CA ALA A 37 -9.01 5.46 20.57
C ALA A 37 -10.39 5.76 19.97
N GLU A 38 -10.48 5.90 18.64
CA GLU A 38 -11.73 6.13 17.92
C GLU A 38 -12.62 4.87 17.80
N MET A 39 -12.00 3.68 17.76
CA MET A 39 -12.69 2.40 17.57
C MET A 39 -12.35 1.39 18.69
N PRO A 40 -12.64 1.69 19.97
CA PRO A 40 -12.17 0.90 21.11
C PRO A 40 -12.73 -0.53 21.20
N GLY A 41 -13.85 -0.81 20.51
CA GLY A 41 -14.48 -2.13 20.47
C GLY A 41 -14.19 -2.94 19.21
N ALA A 42 -13.30 -2.46 18.35
CA ALA A 42 -12.92 -3.19 17.14
C ALA A 42 -12.02 -4.39 17.47
N ASP A 43 -12.04 -5.37 16.58
CA ASP A 43 -11.08 -6.47 16.59
C ASP A 43 -9.76 -5.99 15.99
N PHE A 44 -8.81 -5.64 16.86
CA PHE A 44 -7.51 -5.09 16.46
C PHE A 44 -6.61 -6.12 15.78
N ASP A 45 -6.86 -7.41 15.96
CA ASP A 45 -6.05 -8.47 15.34
C ASP A 45 -6.23 -8.47 13.80
N ARG A 46 -7.36 -7.95 13.33
CA ARG A 46 -7.67 -7.79 11.89
C ARG A 46 -7.07 -6.53 11.27
N TRP A 47 -6.40 -5.69 12.05
CA TRP A 47 -5.85 -4.43 11.57
C TRP A 47 -4.45 -4.66 11.01
N THR A 48 -4.08 -3.85 10.03
CA THR A 48 -2.76 -3.91 9.42
C THR A 48 -1.79 -3.06 10.25
N SER A 49 -0.69 -3.63 10.72
CA SER A 49 0.33 -2.84 11.42
C SER A 49 1.06 -1.87 10.47
N PRO A 50 1.50 -0.69 10.94
CA PRO A 50 2.36 0.20 10.16
C PRO A 50 3.62 -0.50 9.63
N GLU A 51 4.18 -1.44 10.39
CA GLU A 51 5.38 -2.20 10.03
C GLU A 51 5.12 -3.15 8.85
N GLU A 52 3.94 -3.76 8.76
CA GLU A 52 3.54 -4.58 7.61
C GLU A 52 3.42 -3.73 6.35
N ILE A 53 2.80 -2.56 6.45
CA ILE A 53 2.68 -1.61 5.34
C ILE A 53 4.07 -1.16 4.89
N ALA A 54 4.95 -0.82 5.84
CA ALA A 54 6.32 -0.39 5.56
C ALA A 54 7.11 -1.48 4.82
N ARG A 55 6.98 -2.76 5.20
CA ARG A 55 7.65 -3.87 4.50
C ARG A 55 7.23 -3.96 3.03
N VAL A 56 5.94 -3.76 2.73
CA VAL A 56 5.44 -3.73 1.35
C VAL A 56 6.01 -2.54 0.59
N ILE A 57 6.02 -1.35 1.20
CA ILE A 57 6.60 -0.15 0.57
C ILE A 57 8.09 -0.34 0.27
N VAL A 58 8.86 -0.89 1.21
CA VAL A 58 10.29 -1.20 1.02
C VAL A 58 10.50 -2.21 -0.11
N PHE A 59 9.68 -3.27 -0.18
CA PHE A 59 9.71 -4.20 -1.30
C PHE A 59 9.44 -3.51 -2.64
N LEU A 60 8.41 -2.67 -2.70
CA LEU A 60 8.06 -1.90 -3.90
C LEU A 60 9.14 -0.89 -4.28
N ALA A 61 9.91 -0.35 -3.34
CA ALA A 61 11.05 0.52 -3.62
C ALA A 61 12.31 -0.26 -4.05
N SER A 62 12.39 -1.55 -3.73
CA SER A 62 13.57 -2.38 -4.02
C SER A 62 13.62 -2.91 -5.46
N PRO A 63 14.81 -3.34 -5.95
CA PRO A 63 14.92 -4.06 -7.21
C PRO A 63 14.13 -5.37 -7.29
N ALA A 64 13.78 -5.98 -6.14
CA ALA A 64 13.05 -7.23 -6.09
C ALA A 64 11.63 -7.12 -6.68
N SER A 65 11.07 -5.91 -6.76
CA SER A 65 9.76 -5.63 -7.37
C SER A 65 9.87 -5.10 -8.80
N LYS A 66 11.00 -5.27 -9.50
CA LYS A 66 11.22 -4.75 -10.86
C LYS A 66 10.07 -5.01 -11.85
N PRO A 67 9.41 -6.18 -11.86
CA PRO A 67 8.29 -6.44 -12.78
C PRO A 67 6.97 -5.74 -12.39
N ILE A 68 6.88 -5.15 -11.20
CA ILE A 68 5.64 -4.60 -10.64
C ILE A 68 5.58 -3.08 -10.90
N ASN A 69 4.66 -2.68 -11.77
CA ASN A 69 4.39 -1.31 -12.15
C ASN A 69 2.89 -1.10 -12.44
N GLY A 70 2.33 0.05 -12.07
CA GLY A 70 0.91 0.38 -12.24
C GLY A 70 -0.03 -0.44 -11.36
N ALA A 71 0.49 -1.17 -10.37
CA ALA A 71 -0.30 -2.15 -9.62
C ALA A 71 -1.01 -1.54 -8.42
N GLU A 72 -2.15 -2.13 -8.06
CA GLU A 72 -2.78 -1.97 -6.75
C GLU A 72 -2.40 -3.15 -5.85
N ILE A 73 -1.84 -2.86 -4.69
CA ILE A 73 -1.33 -3.85 -3.75
C ILE A 73 -2.18 -3.81 -2.48
N PRO A 74 -3.12 -4.76 -2.30
CA PRO A 74 -3.87 -4.91 -1.08
C PRO A 74 -2.94 -5.30 0.07
N VAL A 75 -3.08 -4.63 1.22
CA VAL A 75 -2.33 -4.95 2.45
C VAL A 75 -3.32 -5.05 3.60
N TYR A 76 -3.87 -6.24 3.77
CA TYR A 76 -4.82 -6.55 4.83
C TYR A 76 -4.11 -7.32 5.93
N GLY A 77 -4.35 -6.95 7.19
CA GLY A 77 -3.97 -7.76 8.34
C GLY A 77 -4.57 -9.16 8.19
N GLN A 78 -3.73 -10.18 8.23
CA GLN A 78 -4.17 -11.57 8.33
C GLN A 78 -3.93 -12.03 9.76
N SER A 79 -4.87 -11.72 10.64
CA SER A 79 -5.08 -12.46 11.87
C SER A 79 -6.57 -12.69 12.07
#